data_AF-Q1D8B3-F1
#
_entry.id   AF-Q1D8B3-F1
#
_cell.length_a   1.000
_cell.length_b   1.000
_cell.length_c   1.000
_cell.angle_alpha   90.00
_cell.angle_beta   90.00
_cell.angle_gamma   90.00
#
_symmetry.space_group_name_H-M   'P 1'
#
loop_
_entity.id
_entity.type
_entity.pdbx_description
1 polymer ?
#
loop_
_entity_poly.entity_id
_entity_poly.type
_entity_poly.pdbx_seq_one_letter_code
_entity_poly.pdbx_strand_id
1 'polypeptide(L)'
;MSRAYRVSVSESLNRVVQAEDGLCSKLELLPLLSREELAGLLAAELANRGFTQEGDVALRTEADGVRIAIDVTTGDVSVTLSGEQEVELKARGELAVESPHEVEQAKLRAQDLARARLEDAADVATDKLRQQVTQKLEGRLKDLKSELDSISNKVTAEALKVRAGQLGTIEEVHEDAATGSLTIKVRV
;
A
#
# COMPACT_ATOMS: atom_id res chain seq x y z
N MET A 1 45.09 -38.80 26.17
CA MET A 1 45.15 -37.67 25.24
C MET A 1 43.77 -37.52 24.60
N SER A 2 42.99 -36.52 25.02
CA SER A 2 41.72 -36.18 24.37
C SER A 2 42.01 -35.53 23.01
N ARG A 3 41.27 -35.93 21.97
CA ARG A 3 41.34 -35.31 20.64
C ARG A 3 40.06 -34.49 20.49
N ALA A 4 40.19 -33.18 20.33
CA ALA A 4 39.05 -32.33 20.02
C ALA A 4 38.64 -32.56 18.55
N TYR A 5 37.35 -32.81 18.33
CA TYR A 5 36.75 -32.91 17.01
C TYR A 5 35.93 -31.65 16.76
N ARG A 6 36.06 -31.08 15.55
CA ARG A 6 35.22 -29.97 15.09
C ARG A 6 34.21 -30.51 14.11
N VAL A 7 32.94 -30.38 14.44
CA VAL A 7 31.83 -30.72 13.54
C VAL A 7 31.34 -29.42 12.91
N SER A 8 31.34 -29.36 11.58
CA SER A 8 30.78 -28.22 10.85
C SER A 8 29.74 -28.69 9.85
N VAL A 9 28.56 -28.11 9.91
CA VAL A 9 27.45 -28.37 9.00
C VAL A 9 27.14 -27.07 8.26
N SER A 10 27.05 -27.15 6.93
CA SER A 10 26.65 -26.05 6.07
C SER A 10 25.28 -26.34 5.48
N GLU A 11 24.35 -25.42 5.62
CA GLU A 11 23.02 -25.50 5.01
C GLU A 11 22.73 -24.25 4.17
N SER A 12 21.85 -24.42 3.19
CA SER A 12 21.38 -23.35 2.31
C SER A 12 19.86 -23.40 2.19
N LEU A 13 19.23 -22.22 2.20
CA LEU A 13 17.78 -22.05 2.05
C LEU A 13 17.52 -21.09 0.89
N ASN A 14 16.74 -21.54 -0.08
CA ASN A 14 16.19 -20.71 -1.13
C ASN A 14 14.72 -20.46 -0.80
N ARG A 15 14.34 -19.20 -0.60
CA ARG A 15 12.97 -18.83 -0.26
C ARG A 15 12.56 -17.59 -1.03
N VAL A 16 11.35 -17.63 -1.59
CA VAL A 16 10.68 -16.44 -2.10
C VAL A 16 10.01 -15.76 -0.92
N VAL A 17 10.35 -14.50 -0.72
CA VAL A 17 9.78 -13.67 0.33
C VAL A 17 8.83 -12.66 -0.31
N GLN A 18 7.62 -12.59 0.22
CA GLN A 18 6.58 -11.68 -0.26
C GLN A 18 6.21 -10.74 0.88
N ALA A 19 6.06 -9.46 0.56
CA ALA A 19 5.55 -8.46 1.48
C ALA A 19 4.46 -7.64 0.77
N GLU A 20 3.35 -7.44 1.46
CA GLU A 20 2.25 -6.60 1.01
C GLU A 20 1.99 -5.52 2.06
N ASP A 21 1.72 -4.31 1.60
CA ASP A 21 1.26 -3.23 2.45
C ASP A 21 0.09 -2.51 1.79
N GLY A 22 -0.80 -1.97 2.60
CA GLY A 22 -2.00 -1.33 2.12
C GLY A 22 -2.62 -0.37 3.13
N LEU A 23 -3.25 0.66 2.59
CA LEU A 23 -3.97 1.67 3.37
C LEU A 23 -5.37 1.84 2.82
N CYS A 24 -6.36 1.78 3.71
CA CYS A 24 -7.73 2.19 3.43
C CYS A 24 -7.99 3.54 4.08
N SER A 25 -8.46 4.50 3.29
CA SER A 25 -8.86 5.82 3.75
C SER A 25 -10.22 6.16 3.13
N LYS A 26 -10.79 7.29 3.54
CA LYS A 26 -12.07 7.75 3.03
C LYS A 26 -11.93 9.15 2.46
N LEU A 27 -12.50 9.36 1.27
CA LEU A 27 -12.67 10.68 0.69
C LEU A 27 -13.74 11.44 1.49
N GLU A 28 -13.33 12.58 2.04
CA GLU A 28 -14.23 13.52 2.69
C GLU A 28 -15.02 14.27 1.61
N LEU A 29 -16.23 13.78 1.31
CA LEU A 29 -17.16 14.38 0.36
C LEU A 29 -18.35 14.96 1.12
N LEU A 30 -18.67 16.23 0.88
CA LEU A 30 -19.83 16.86 1.51
C LEU A 30 -21.13 16.28 0.91
N PRO A 31 -22.09 15.83 1.73
CA PRO A 31 -23.35 15.24 1.26
C PRO A 31 -24.33 16.34 0.79
N LEU A 32 -23.99 17.00 -0.32
CA LEU A 32 -24.75 18.11 -0.90
C LEU A 32 -25.84 17.66 -1.88
N LEU A 33 -25.65 16.48 -2.46
CA LEU A 33 -26.51 15.87 -3.48
C LEU A 33 -26.90 14.44 -3.06
N SER A 34 -27.77 13.80 -3.86
CA SER A 34 -28.02 12.37 -3.71
C SER A 34 -26.73 11.56 -3.95
N ARG A 35 -26.66 10.35 -3.38
CA ARG A 35 -25.49 9.48 -3.53
C ARG A 35 -25.21 9.14 -5.00
N GLU A 36 -26.26 8.95 -5.80
CA GLU A 36 -26.14 8.62 -7.23
C GLU A 36 -25.57 9.80 -8.03
N GLU A 37 -26.04 11.02 -7.80
CA GLU A 37 -25.52 12.22 -8.47
C GLU A 37 -24.06 12.48 -8.10
N LEU A 38 -23.70 12.31 -6.82
CA LEU A 38 -22.34 12.51 -6.34
C LEU A 38 -21.39 11.44 -6.89
N ALA A 39 -21.82 10.18 -6.88
CA ALA A 39 -21.07 9.07 -7.48
C ALA A 39 -20.81 9.30 -8.98
N GLY A 40 -21.79 9.84 -9.71
CA GLY A 40 -21.63 10.22 -11.11
C GLY A 40 -20.58 11.31 -11.33
N LEU A 41 -20.59 12.37 -10.50
CA LEU A 41 -19.58 13.44 -10.56
C LEU A 41 -18.19 12.92 -10.22
N LEU A 42 -18.08 12.07 -9.18
CA LEU A 42 -16.81 11.48 -8.77
C LEU A 42 -16.27 10.52 -9.85
N ALA A 43 -17.11 9.68 -10.43
CA ALA A 43 -16.73 8.78 -11.52
C ALA A 43 -16.20 9.55 -12.74
N ALA A 44 -16.85 10.65 -13.12
CA ALA A 44 -16.41 11.49 -14.23
C ALA A 44 -15.03 12.13 -13.96
N GLU A 45 -14.81 12.69 -12.76
CA GLU A 45 -13.52 13.27 -12.38
C GLU A 45 -12.41 12.20 -12.29
N LEU A 46 -12.72 11.01 -11.79
CA LEU A 46 -11.77 9.89 -11.75
C LEU A 46 -11.42 9.39 -13.15
N ALA A 47 -12.39 9.28 -14.07
CA ALA A 47 -12.13 8.92 -15.46
C ALA A 47 -11.19 9.94 -16.15
N ASN A 48 -11.40 11.24 -15.90
CA ASN A 48 -10.51 12.30 -16.40
C ASN A 48 -9.07 12.19 -15.88
N ARG A 49 -8.87 11.53 -14.73
CA ARG A 49 -7.56 11.28 -14.10
C ARG A 49 -6.96 9.92 -14.48
N GLY A 50 -7.58 9.21 -15.43
CA GLY A 50 -7.09 7.93 -15.94
C GLY A 50 -7.46 6.72 -15.10
N PHE A 51 -8.44 6.84 -14.20
CA PHE A 51 -9.03 5.67 -13.55
C PHE A 51 -9.97 4.95 -14.52
N THR A 52 -9.93 3.62 -14.51
CA THR A 52 -10.88 2.78 -15.25
C THR A 52 -11.97 2.33 -14.29
N GLN A 53 -13.24 2.60 -14.64
CA GLN A 53 -14.37 2.23 -13.80
C GLN A 53 -14.78 0.78 -14.07
N GLU A 54 -14.82 -0.02 -13.01
CA GLU A 54 -15.33 -1.39 -12.98
C GLU A 54 -16.54 -1.44 -12.02
N GLY A 55 -17.72 -1.13 -12.53
CA GLY A 55 -18.94 -1.04 -11.72
C GLY A 55 -18.86 0.13 -10.73
N ASP A 56 -18.94 -0.17 -9.44
CA ASP A 56 -18.92 0.83 -8.36
C ASP A 56 -17.50 1.17 -7.88
N VAL A 57 -16.46 0.57 -8.46
CA VAL A 57 -15.07 0.79 -8.07
C VAL A 57 -14.26 1.32 -9.26
N ALA A 58 -13.60 2.45 -9.06
CA ALA A 58 -12.65 3.03 -9.99
C ALA A 58 -11.23 2.53 -9.66
N LEU A 59 -10.57 1.90 -10.63
CA LEU A 59 -9.26 1.29 -10.48
C LEU A 59 -8.20 2.04 -11.28
N ARG A 60 -7.04 2.26 -10.66
CA ARG A 60 -5.82 2.74 -11.32
C ARG A 60 -4.64 1.92 -10.85
N THR A 61 -3.91 1.35 -11.81
CA THR A 61 -2.64 0.67 -11.54
C THR A 61 -1.52 1.53 -12.09
N GLU A 62 -0.58 1.91 -11.23
CA GLU A 62 0.57 2.71 -11.63
C GLU A 62 1.74 1.81 -12.09
N ALA A 63 2.68 2.38 -12.83
CA ALA A 63 3.84 1.66 -13.37
C ALA A 63 4.71 1.01 -12.28
N ASP A 64 4.63 1.54 -11.05
CA ASP A 64 5.40 1.05 -9.89
C ASP A 64 4.73 -0.13 -9.17
N GLY A 65 3.59 -0.63 -9.67
CA GLY A 65 2.84 -1.73 -9.07
C GLY A 65 1.89 -1.32 -7.95
N VAL A 66 1.73 -0.01 -7.69
CA VAL A 66 0.72 0.50 -6.75
C VAL A 66 -0.65 0.38 -7.40
N ARG A 67 -1.57 -0.30 -6.72
CA ARG A 67 -2.97 -0.42 -7.11
C ARG A 67 -3.83 0.46 -6.21
N ILE A 68 -4.50 1.42 -6.83
CA ILE A 68 -5.44 2.33 -6.19
C ILE A 68 -6.84 1.92 -6.62
N ALA A 69 -7.72 1.63 -5.67
CA ALA A 69 -9.14 1.38 -5.92
C ALA A 69 -9.98 2.35 -5.10
N ILE A 70 -10.91 3.04 -5.75
CA ILE A 70 -11.79 4.03 -5.14
C ILE A 70 -13.24 3.60 -5.36
N ASP A 71 -13.98 3.37 -4.29
CA ASP A 71 -15.42 3.15 -4.36
C ASP A 71 -16.11 4.50 -4.60
N VAL A 72 -16.79 4.63 -5.74
CA VAL A 72 -17.45 5.89 -6.13
C VAL A 72 -18.72 6.17 -5.32
N THR A 73 -19.30 5.16 -4.69
CA THR A 73 -20.54 5.28 -3.91
C THR A 73 -20.24 5.63 -2.45
N THR A 74 -19.23 5.00 -1.85
CA THR A 74 -18.87 5.22 -0.43
C THR A 74 -17.78 6.27 -0.24
N GLY A 75 -16.98 6.50 -1.28
CA GLY A 75 -15.76 7.31 -1.21
C GLY A 75 -14.59 6.59 -0.56
N ASP A 76 -14.66 5.27 -0.38
CA ASP A 76 -13.56 4.51 0.22
C ASP A 76 -12.40 4.36 -0.78
N VAL A 77 -11.20 4.71 -0.33
CA VAL A 77 -9.97 4.66 -1.10
C VAL A 77 -9.10 3.57 -0.52
N SER A 78 -8.75 2.59 -1.33
CA SER A 78 -7.79 1.54 -0.99
C SER A 78 -6.55 1.67 -1.86
N VAL A 79 -5.39 1.68 -1.22
CA VAL A 79 -4.09 1.73 -1.88
C VAL A 79 -3.32 0.50 -1.44
N THR A 80 -2.85 -0.30 -2.40
CA THR A 80 -2.15 -1.55 -2.13
C THR A 80 -0.86 -1.61 -2.95
N LEU A 81 0.21 -2.13 -2.33
CA LEU A 81 1.48 -2.38 -2.98
C LEU A 81 2.03 -3.72 -2.51
N SER A 82 2.41 -4.57 -3.47
CA SER A 82 3.07 -5.85 -3.20
C SER A 82 4.51 -5.82 -3.72
N GLY A 83 5.40 -6.48 -2.99
CA GLY A 83 6.79 -6.69 -3.36
C GLY A 83 7.20 -8.14 -3.16
N GLU A 84 7.93 -8.70 -4.11
CA GLU A 84 8.48 -10.05 -4.04
C GLU A 84 9.99 -10.01 -4.21
N GLN A 85 10.70 -10.83 -3.44
CA GLN A 85 12.15 -10.98 -3.54
C GLN A 85 12.56 -12.43 -3.31
N GLU A 86 13.35 -12.98 -4.23
CA GLU A 86 14.03 -14.26 -4.03
C GLU A 86 15.29 -14.06 -3.19
N VAL A 87 15.46 -14.88 -2.14
CA VAL A 87 16.61 -14.81 -1.25
C VAL A 87 17.28 -16.19 -1.18
N GLU A 88 18.57 -16.23 -1.54
CA GLU A 88 19.46 -17.38 -1.33
C GLU A 88 20.28 -17.14 -0.06
N LEU A 89 20.00 -17.93 0.98
CA LEU A 89 20.65 -17.82 2.29
C LEU A 89 21.55 -19.02 2.54
N LYS A 90 22.73 -18.80 3.13
CA LYS A 90 23.69 -19.84 3.50
C LYS A 90 24.10 -19.65 4.95
N ALA A 91 24.01 -20.71 5.75
CA ALA A 91 24.42 -20.69 7.15
C ALA A 91 25.31 -21.88 7.47
N ARG A 92 26.20 -21.67 8.44
CA ARG A 92 27.09 -22.71 8.95
C ARG A 92 26.90 -22.85 10.45
N GLY A 93 26.66 -24.08 10.91
CA GLY A 93 26.71 -24.47 12.30
C GLY A 93 28.05 -25.12 12.61
N GLU A 94 28.74 -24.64 13.64
CA GLU A 94 30.01 -25.21 14.09
C GLU A 94 29.94 -25.52 15.58
N LEU A 95 30.29 -26.76 15.95
CA LEU A 95 30.38 -27.21 17.33
C LEU A 95 31.68 -27.99 17.52
N ALA A 96 32.37 -27.70 18.62
CA ALA A 96 33.53 -28.47 19.07
C ALA A 96 33.07 -29.51 20.09
N VAL A 97 33.54 -30.75 19.93
CA VAL A 97 33.31 -31.85 20.87
C VAL A 97 34.62 -32.53 21.25
N GLU A 98 34.68 -33.02 22.48
CA GLU A 98 35.89 -33.67 23.02
C GLU A 98 35.81 -35.21 22.92
N SER A 99 34.60 -35.74 22.75
CA SER A 99 34.33 -37.18 22.73
C SER A 99 33.81 -37.66 21.37
N PRO A 100 34.35 -38.76 20.80
CA PRO A 100 33.87 -39.34 19.55
C PRO A 100 32.38 -39.76 19.57
N HIS A 101 31.86 -40.15 20.75
CA HIS A 101 30.46 -40.56 20.91
C HIS A 101 29.47 -39.39 20.84
N GLU A 102 29.94 -38.15 20.99
CA GLU A 102 29.11 -36.94 20.96
C GLU A 102 29.05 -36.32 19.57
N VAL A 103 29.82 -36.83 18.60
CA VAL A 103 29.91 -36.28 17.25
C VAL A 103 28.56 -36.26 16.54
N GLU A 104 27.76 -37.33 16.66
CA GLU A 104 26.42 -37.39 16.06
C GLU A 104 25.43 -36.41 16.72
N GLN A 105 25.48 -36.27 18.05
CA GLN A 105 24.64 -35.29 18.76
C GLN A 105 25.07 -33.85 18.44
N ALA A 106 26.36 -33.59 18.31
CA ALA A 106 26.88 -32.29 17.93
C ALA A 106 26.59 -31.96 16.46
N LYS A 107 26.50 -32.95 15.58
CA LYS A 107 26.05 -32.76 14.21
C LYS A 107 24.59 -32.32 14.15
N LEU A 108 23.69 -32.97 14.90
CA LEU A 108 22.28 -32.58 14.99
C LEU A 108 22.14 -31.16 15.55
N ARG A 109 22.84 -30.84 16.65
CA ARG A 109 22.83 -29.49 17.22
C ARG A 109 23.43 -28.44 16.27
N ALA A 110 24.49 -28.78 15.53
CA ALA A 110 25.07 -27.88 14.54
C ALA A 110 24.10 -27.64 13.38
N GLN A 111 23.34 -28.65 13.01
CA GLN A 111 22.28 -28.56 12.02
C GLN A 111 21.15 -27.64 12.50
N ASP A 112 20.65 -27.86 13.72
CA ASP A 112 19.58 -27.03 14.30
C ASP A 112 20.02 -25.55 14.41
N LEU A 113 21.27 -25.29 14.80
CA LEU A 113 21.85 -23.94 14.81
C LEU A 113 21.97 -23.32 13.41
N ALA A 114 22.30 -24.12 12.39
CA ALA A 114 22.35 -23.64 11.02
C ALA A 114 20.94 -23.29 10.50
N ARG A 115 19.94 -24.12 10.82
CA ARG A 115 18.53 -23.88 10.46
C ARG A 115 17.97 -22.63 11.12
N ALA A 116 18.13 -22.50 12.44
CA ALA A 116 17.67 -21.33 13.18
C ALA A 116 18.25 -20.04 12.58
N ARG A 117 19.54 -20.04 12.22
CA ARG A 117 20.17 -18.89 11.55
C ARG A 117 19.61 -18.60 10.16
N LEU A 118 19.22 -19.62 9.40
CA LEU A 118 18.59 -19.44 8.09
C LEU A 118 17.18 -18.86 8.24
N GLU A 119 16.42 -19.31 9.24
CA GLU A 119 15.10 -18.78 9.58
C GLU A 119 15.19 -17.33 10.03
N ASP A 120 16.06 -17.02 11.00
CA ASP A 120 16.31 -15.64 11.46
C ASP A 120 16.70 -14.72 10.29
N ALA A 121 17.57 -15.20 9.40
CA ALA A 121 17.98 -14.43 8.23
C ALA A 121 16.86 -14.24 7.19
N ALA A 122 15.95 -15.21 7.05
CA ALA A 122 14.77 -15.09 6.19
C ALA A 122 13.77 -14.09 6.77
N ASP A 123 13.58 -14.08 8.09
CA ASP A 123 12.71 -13.13 8.77
C ASP A 123 13.26 -11.70 8.64
N VAL A 124 14.56 -11.51 8.85
CA VAL A 124 15.22 -10.21 8.62
C VAL A 124 15.08 -9.73 7.17
N ALA A 125 15.19 -10.65 6.19
CA ALA A 125 14.97 -10.30 4.80
C ALA A 125 13.51 -9.90 4.51
N THR A 126 12.56 -10.58 5.15
CA THR A 126 11.12 -10.27 5.09
C THR A 126 10.81 -8.91 5.67
N ASP A 127 11.34 -8.61 6.86
CA ASP A 127 11.15 -7.31 7.52
C ASP A 127 11.76 -6.17 6.70
N LYS A 128 12.94 -6.41 6.10
CA LYS A 128 13.58 -5.43 5.22
C LYS A 128 12.75 -5.17 3.96
N LEU A 129 12.21 -6.23 3.32
CA LEU A 129 11.34 -6.08 2.17
C LEU A 129 10.07 -5.32 2.54
N ARG A 130 9.45 -5.66 3.68
CA ARG A 130 8.28 -4.95 4.20
C ARG A 130 8.56 -3.47 4.42
N GLN A 131 9.66 -3.12 5.08
CA GLN A 131 10.05 -1.72 5.28
C GLN A 131 10.25 -0.98 3.95
N GLN A 132 10.81 -1.63 2.94
CA GLN A 132 10.97 -1.04 1.60
C GLN A 132 9.63 -0.81 0.91
N VAL A 133 8.70 -1.77 1.01
CA VAL A 133 7.34 -1.64 0.48
C VAL A 133 6.61 -0.49 1.19
N THR A 134 6.66 -0.42 2.51
CA THR A 134 6.04 0.66 3.29
C THR A 134 6.63 2.03 2.94
N GLN A 135 7.96 2.18 2.83
CA GLN A 135 8.58 3.45 2.45
C GLN A 135 8.17 3.91 1.05
N LYS A 136 8.06 2.98 0.10
CA LYS A 136 7.56 3.29 -1.26
C LYS A 136 6.09 3.72 -1.21
N LEU A 137 5.28 3.01 -0.43
CA LEU A 137 3.86 3.34 -0.25
C LEU A 137 3.70 4.73 0.39
N GLU A 138 4.41 5.03 1.48
CA GLU A 138 4.38 6.33 2.15
C GLU A 138 4.76 7.49 1.22
N GLY A 139 5.82 7.31 0.42
CA GLY A 139 6.23 8.30 -0.57
C GLY A 139 5.11 8.61 -1.56
N ARG A 140 4.46 7.57 -2.09
CA ARG A 140 3.34 7.69 -3.04
C ARG A 140 2.06 8.22 -2.41
N LEU A 141 1.78 7.86 -1.15
CA LEU A 141 0.60 8.33 -0.43
C LEU A 141 0.59 9.85 -0.27
N LYS A 142 1.75 10.50 -0.16
CA LYS A 142 1.82 11.96 -0.07
C LYS A 142 1.34 12.65 -1.35
N ASP A 143 1.78 12.14 -2.51
CA ASP A 143 1.38 12.67 -3.81
C ASP A 143 -0.09 12.35 -4.09
N LEU A 144 -0.49 11.11 -3.81
CA LEU A 144 -1.87 10.66 -3.98
C LEU A 144 -2.83 11.46 -3.09
N LYS A 145 -2.45 11.78 -1.85
CA LYS A 145 -3.28 12.61 -0.97
C LYS A 145 -3.58 13.97 -1.60
N SER A 146 -2.56 14.66 -2.11
CA SER A 146 -2.76 15.95 -2.79
C SER A 146 -3.64 15.83 -4.02
N GLU A 147 -3.54 14.72 -4.75
CA GLU A 147 -4.38 14.43 -5.90
C GLU A 147 -5.84 14.20 -5.50
N LEU A 148 -6.08 13.37 -4.49
CA LEU A 148 -7.41 13.05 -3.97
C LEU A 148 -8.10 14.28 -3.35
N ASP A 149 -7.35 15.10 -2.62
CA ASP A 149 -7.85 16.37 -2.08
C ASP A 149 -8.30 17.30 -3.22
N SER A 150 -7.53 17.36 -4.31
CA SER A 150 -7.90 18.13 -5.51
C SER A 150 -9.15 17.57 -6.19
N ILE A 151 -9.31 16.25 -6.25
CA ILE A 151 -10.52 15.61 -6.80
C ILE A 151 -11.73 15.91 -5.92
N SER A 152 -11.63 15.73 -4.60
CA SER A 152 -12.73 16.02 -3.67
C SER A 152 -13.18 17.48 -3.76
N ASN A 153 -12.24 18.43 -3.81
CA ASN A 153 -12.57 19.85 -3.94
C ASN A 153 -13.31 20.16 -5.25
N LYS A 154 -12.88 19.58 -6.38
CA LYS A 154 -13.56 19.73 -7.67
C LYS A 154 -14.97 19.14 -7.65
N VAL A 155 -15.11 17.91 -7.16
CA VAL A 155 -16.42 17.24 -7.04
C VAL A 155 -17.35 18.04 -6.14
N THR A 156 -16.84 18.59 -5.04
CA THR A 156 -17.60 19.45 -4.13
C THR A 156 -18.04 20.74 -4.80
N ALA A 157 -17.16 21.39 -5.58
CA ALA A 157 -17.50 22.61 -6.32
C ALA A 157 -18.59 22.34 -7.38
N GLU A 158 -18.48 21.25 -8.13
CA GLU A 158 -19.51 20.84 -9.09
C GLU A 158 -20.83 20.47 -8.38
N ALA A 159 -20.75 19.76 -7.25
CA ALA A 159 -21.94 19.44 -6.47
C ALA A 159 -22.66 20.71 -5.96
N LEU A 160 -21.92 21.74 -5.55
CA LEU A 160 -22.47 23.04 -5.18
C LEU A 160 -23.16 23.75 -6.37
N LYS A 161 -22.57 23.69 -7.57
CA LYS A 161 -23.19 24.26 -8.78
C LYS A 161 -24.51 23.57 -9.11
N VAL A 162 -24.54 22.23 -9.08
CA VAL A 162 -25.77 21.46 -9.30
C VAL A 162 -26.82 21.81 -8.25
N ARG A 163 -26.43 21.84 -6.97
CA ARG A 163 -27.35 22.19 -5.87
C ARG A 163 -27.90 23.60 -5.99
N ALA A 164 -27.06 24.57 -6.38
CA ALA A 164 -27.48 25.94 -6.64
C ALA A 164 -28.49 26.04 -7.80
N GLY A 165 -28.28 25.28 -8.87
CA GLY A 165 -29.22 25.18 -10.00
C GLY A 165 -30.57 24.55 -9.62
N GLN A 166 -30.60 23.62 -8.66
CA GLN A 166 -31.84 23.07 -8.11
C GLN A 166 -32.64 24.12 -7.30
N LEU A 167 -31.97 25.14 -6.75
CA LEU A 167 -32.59 26.18 -5.93
C LEU A 167 -33.08 27.39 -6.75
N GLY A 168 -32.55 27.60 -7.95
CA GLY A 168 -32.95 28.74 -8.80
C GLY A 168 -32.04 28.91 -10.04
N THR A 169 -32.16 30.06 -10.71
CA THR A 169 -31.30 30.35 -11.89
C THR A 169 -29.97 30.94 -11.41
N ILE A 170 -28.86 30.30 -11.80
CA ILE A 170 -27.51 30.77 -11.47
C ILE A 170 -27.21 32.02 -12.31
N GLU A 171 -26.93 33.14 -11.65
CA GLU A 171 -26.58 34.40 -12.31
C GLU A 171 -25.07 34.56 -12.50
N GLU A 172 -24.31 34.30 -11.44
CA GLU A 172 -22.86 34.46 -11.42
C GLU A 172 -22.22 33.36 -10.58
N VAL A 173 -21.11 32.83 -11.08
CA VAL A 173 -20.22 31.93 -10.34
C VAL A 173 -18.86 32.60 -10.27
N HIS A 174 -18.38 32.87 -9.06
CA HIS A 174 -17.04 33.36 -8.82
C HIS A 174 -16.25 32.34 -8.01
N GLU A 175 -15.14 31.90 -8.57
CA GLU A 175 -14.22 30.93 -7.96
C GLU A 175 -12.87 31.60 -7.78
N ASP A 176 -12.41 31.72 -6.53
CA ASP A 176 -11.05 32.17 -6.22
C ASP A 176 -10.16 30.97 -5.94
N ALA A 177 -9.33 30.63 -6.94
CA ALA A 177 -8.40 29.52 -6.88
C ALA A 177 -7.31 29.65 -5.79
N ALA A 178 -7.04 30.87 -5.29
CA ALA A 178 -6.03 31.08 -4.25
C ALA A 178 -6.57 30.82 -2.84
N THR A 179 -7.86 31.07 -2.61
CA THR A 179 -8.51 30.89 -1.30
C THR A 179 -9.41 29.65 -1.22
N GLY A 180 -9.75 29.06 -2.38
CA GLY A 180 -10.72 27.97 -2.47
C GLY A 180 -12.16 28.40 -2.18
N SER A 181 -12.43 29.72 -2.21
CA SER A 181 -13.78 30.24 -1.99
C SER A 181 -14.60 30.19 -3.27
N LEU A 182 -15.81 29.62 -3.17
CA LEU A 182 -16.78 29.56 -4.25
C LEU A 182 -18.01 30.39 -3.85
N THR A 183 -18.30 31.44 -4.63
CA THR A 183 -19.48 32.27 -4.47
C THR A 183 -20.42 32.04 -5.65
N ILE A 184 -21.62 31.53 -5.38
CA ILE A 184 -22.66 31.33 -6.39
C ILE A 184 -23.82 32.27 -6.09
N LYS A 185 -24.12 33.21 -6.98
CA LYS A 185 -25.32 34.04 -6.91
C LYS A 185 -26.47 33.32 -7.61
N VAL A 186 -27.54 33.08 -6.86
CA VAL A 186 -28.74 32.41 -7.34
C VAL A 186 -29.92 33.37 -7.25
N ARG A 187 -30.65 33.52 -8.36
CA ARG A 187 -31.96 34.18 -8.38
C ARG A 187 -33.03 33.12 -8.12
N VAL A 188 -33.75 33.28 -7.01
CA VAL A 188 -34.90 32.45 -6.61
C VAL A 188 -36.20 33.08 -7.10
#